data_AF-A0A9W4WGF2-F1
#
_entry.id   AF-A0A9W4WGF2-F1
#
_cell.length_a   1.000
_cell.length_b   1.000
_cell.length_c   1.000
_cell.angle_alpha   90.00
_cell.angle_beta   90.00
_cell.angle_gamma   90.00
#
_symmetry.space_group_name_H-M   'P 1'
#
loop_
_entity.id
_entity.type
_entity.pdbx_description
1 polymer ?
#
loop_
_entity_poly.entity_id
_entity_poly.type
_entity_poly.pdbx_seq_one_letter_code
_entity_poly.pdbx_strand_id
1 'polypeptide(L)'
;MSSSAVEAATATSSVASSPRLNAVEAAKLDQQEVESGYGSATDASSTSSSIAALPLISLTQPHLKHLNDQLEDMHPIDILRFCRVMFPNLFQSTAFGLTGLVTLDMLSKIQKENPAAANVDLIFLDTLYHFSETHALVDRIQQRYPNVKLHVFKPFGVDTTAQFEAMYGARLYETEAEMYDW
;
A
#
# COMPACT_ATOMS: atom_id res chain seq x y z
N MET A 1 62.56 -37.92 12.82
CA MET A 1 62.52 -38.44 14.20
C MET A 1 61.10 -38.18 14.70
N SER A 2 60.16 -39.12 14.49
CA SER A 2 59.86 -40.24 15.42
C SER A 2 59.35 -39.70 16.75
N SER A 3 58.23 -40.12 17.36
CA SER A 3 57.38 -41.30 17.20
C SER A 3 56.12 -41.12 18.08
N SER A 4 55.09 -41.90 17.77
CA SER A 4 54.09 -42.59 18.64
C SER A 4 53.70 -42.01 20.01
N ALA A 5 52.43 -41.72 20.28
CA ALA A 5 51.30 -42.65 20.56
C ALA A 5 51.44 -43.46 21.85
N VAL A 6 50.51 -43.26 22.80
CA VAL A 6 50.03 -44.29 23.75
C VAL A 6 48.53 -44.07 24.02
N GLU A 7 47.87 -45.21 24.14
CA GLU A 7 46.45 -45.59 24.10
C GLU A 7 45.95 -45.98 25.51
N ALA A 8 44.62 -45.99 25.72
CA ALA A 8 43.79 -46.93 26.53
C ALA A 8 42.52 -46.21 27.04
N ALA A 9 41.32 -46.43 26.47
CA ALA A 9 40.43 -47.57 26.63
C ALA A 9 39.83 -47.73 28.05
N THR A 10 38.51 -47.51 28.18
CA THR A 10 37.61 -48.31 29.04
C THR A 10 36.18 -48.19 28.51
N ALA A 11 35.51 -49.33 28.43
CA ALA A 11 34.29 -49.57 27.69
C ALA A 11 33.05 -49.72 28.60
N THR A 12 31.88 -49.54 27.97
CA THR A 12 30.57 -50.20 28.18
C THR A 12 29.74 -49.97 29.46
N SER A 13 28.48 -49.59 29.23
CA SER A 13 27.20 -50.16 29.73
C SER A 13 26.18 -49.01 29.88
N SER A 14 24.88 -49.06 29.62
CA SER A 14 23.92 -49.95 28.96
C SER A 14 22.56 -49.25 29.08
N VAL A 15 21.74 -49.30 28.02
CA VAL A 15 20.26 -49.35 28.03
C VAL A 15 19.51 -48.41 29.01
N ALA A 16 18.93 -47.32 28.48
CA ALA A 16 17.62 -46.84 28.92
C ALA A 16 16.97 -45.97 27.81
N SER A 17 15.94 -46.55 27.20
CA SER A 17 14.75 -45.98 26.56
C SER A 17 14.73 -44.50 26.13
N SER A 18 14.54 -44.30 24.82
CA SER A 18 14.14 -43.05 24.18
C SER A 18 12.90 -42.42 24.84
N PRO A 19 12.89 -41.12 25.16
CA PRO A 19 11.66 -40.42 25.47
C PRO A 19 10.93 -40.12 24.15
N ARG A 20 9.75 -40.74 23.99
CA ARG A 20 8.78 -40.35 22.97
C ARG A 20 8.31 -38.92 23.22
N LEU A 21 8.22 -38.16 22.14
CA LEU A 21 7.64 -36.81 22.10
C LEU A 21 6.21 -36.85 22.67
N ASN A 22 5.94 -36.06 23.71
CA ASN A 22 4.58 -35.73 24.13
C ASN A 22 4.13 -34.48 23.37
N ALA A 23 2.94 -34.57 22.77
CA ALA A 23 2.38 -33.65 21.79
C ALA A 23 1.92 -32.29 22.35
N VAL A 24 2.59 -31.74 23.38
CA VAL A 24 2.16 -30.51 24.06
C VAL A 24 3.26 -29.42 24.09
N GLU A 25 4.52 -29.73 23.76
CA GLU A 25 5.63 -28.74 23.74
C GLU A 25 6.02 -28.22 22.35
N ALA A 26 5.33 -28.64 21.28
CA ALA A 26 5.54 -28.13 19.92
C ALA A 26 4.80 -26.81 19.62
N ALA A 27 4.00 -26.28 20.57
CA ALA A 27 3.09 -25.16 20.33
C ALA A 27 3.63 -23.78 20.77
N LYS A 28 4.95 -23.59 20.94
CA LYS A 28 5.48 -22.31 21.45
C LYS A 28 6.71 -21.71 20.75
N LEU A 29 7.04 -22.15 19.54
CA LEU A 29 8.10 -21.54 18.73
C LEU A 29 7.65 -21.48 17.27
N ASP A 30 6.77 -20.52 16.96
CA ASP A 30 6.65 -19.89 15.65
C ASP A 30 5.74 -18.66 15.79
N GLN A 31 6.27 -17.63 16.45
CA GLN A 31 5.88 -16.25 16.18
C GLN A 31 7.11 -15.61 15.51
N GLN A 32 7.32 -15.98 14.24
CA GLN A 32 8.09 -15.14 13.34
C GLN A 32 7.16 -14.05 12.81
N GLU A 33 7.64 -12.83 12.94
CA GLU A 33 7.05 -11.58 12.51
C GLU A 33 6.46 -11.70 11.09
N VAL A 34 5.15 -11.47 10.98
CA VAL A 34 4.49 -11.33 9.68
C VAL A 34 4.74 -9.90 9.23
N GLU A 35 5.89 -9.66 8.61
CA GLU A 35 6.18 -8.44 7.88
C GLU A 35 5.18 -8.37 6.71
N SER A 36 4.18 -7.50 6.81
CA SER A 36 3.14 -7.30 5.80
C SER A 36 3.77 -6.75 4.51
N GLY A 37 4.27 -7.64 3.67
CA GLY A 37 4.65 -7.31 2.30
C GLY A 37 3.39 -6.93 1.52
N TYR A 38 3.41 -5.73 0.92
CA TYR A 38 2.47 -5.34 -0.12
C TYR A 38 2.65 -6.26 -1.33
N GLY A 39 2.02 -7.44 -1.27
CA GLY A 39 1.88 -8.33 -2.41
C GLY A 39 0.89 -7.70 -3.39
N SER A 40 1.39 -7.16 -4.50
CA SER A 40 0.54 -6.83 -5.64
C SER A 40 -0.22 -8.07 -6.09
N ALA A 41 -1.55 -8.02 -6.04
CA ALA A 41 -2.40 -9.05 -6.59
C ALA A 41 -2.17 -9.13 -8.11
N THR A 42 -1.50 -10.18 -8.57
CA THR A 42 -1.37 -10.51 -9.99
C THR A 42 -2.31 -11.66 -10.36
N ASP A 43 -3.62 -11.43 -10.24
CA ASP A 43 -4.62 -12.34 -10.82
C ASP A 43 -5.24 -11.71 -12.06
N ALA A 44 -4.44 -11.65 -13.13
CA ALA A 44 -4.87 -11.23 -14.47
C ALA A 44 -5.65 -12.32 -15.23
N SER A 45 -6.37 -13.20 -14.54
CA SER A 45 -6.97 -14.40 -15.13
C SER A 45 -8.49 -14.33 -15.35
N SER A 46 -9.12 -13.15 -15.35
CA SER A 46 -10.58 -13.12 -15.58
C SER A 46 -11.15 -11.80 -16.10
N THR A 47 -10.37 -10.99 -16.83
CA THR A 47 -10.93 -9.95 -17.71
C THR A 47 -10.07 -9.82 -18.97
N SER A 48 -10.50 -10.48 -20.04
CA SER A 48 -10.01 -10.22 -21.40
C SER A 48 -10.52 -8.86 -21.87
N SER A 49 -9.90 -7.81 -21.38
CA SER A 49 -10.00 -6.45 -21.92
C SER A 49 -8.59 -6.02 -22.27
N SER A 50 -8.38 -5.70 -23.55
CA SER A 50 -7.12 -5.35 -24.20
C SER A 50 -6.50 -4.06 -23.65
N ILE A 51 -6.06 -4.10 -22.39
CA ILE A 51 -5.13 -3.11 -21.83
C ILE A 51 -3.76 -3.65 -22.19
N ALA A 52 -3.04 -2.96 -23.09
CA ALA A 52 -1.64 -3.27 -23.35
C ALA A 52 -0.92 -3.36 -22.00
N ALA A 53 -0.24 -4.48 -21.74
CA ALA A 53 0.38 -4.74 -20.45
C ALA A 53 1.30 -3.57 -20.10
N LEU A 54 0.92 -2.83 -19.07
CA LEU A 54 1.66 -1.66 -18.61
C LEU A 54 3.03 -2.14 -18.13
N PRO A 55 4.09 -1.33 -18.30
CA PRO A 55 5.42 -1.77 -17.91
C PRO A 55 5.45 -2.04 -16.41
N LEU A 56 5.88 -3.24 -16.03
CA LEU A 56 6.03 -3.64 -14.65
C LEU A 56 7.27 -2.93 -14.08
N ILE A 57 7.06 -2.11 -13.04
CA ILE A 57 8.14 -1.44 -12.32
C ILE A 57 8.44 -2.20 -11.04
N SER A 58 9.70 -2.58 -10.85
CA SER A 58 10.18 -3.22 -9.63
C SER A 58 11.29 -2.37 -9.01
N LEU A 59 11.06 -1.89 -7.79
CA LEU A 59 12.03 -1.09 -7.02
C LEU A 59 12.58 -1.93 -5.88
N THR A 60 13.91 -2.06 -5.84
CA THR A 60 14.62 -2.70 -4.73
C THR A 60 14.90 -1.68 -3.64
N GLN A 61 15.27 -2.13 -2.44
CA GLN A 61 15.63 -1.24 -1.35
C GLN A 61 16.76 -0.25 -1.71
N PRO A 62 17.84 -0.66 -2.41
CA PRO A 62 18.84 0.28 -2.91
C PRO A 62 18.29 1.32 -3.89
N HIS A 63 17.34 0.95 -4.78
CA HIS A 63 16.69 1.91 -5.67
C HIS A 63 15.90 2.95 -4.88
N LEU A 64 15.11 2.52 -3.89
CA LEU A 64 14.33 3.42 -3.05
C LEU A 64 15.22 4.38 -2.27
N LYS A 65 16.31 3.88 -1.69
CA LYS A 65 17.27 4.74 -0.98
C LYS A 65 17.84 5.80 -1.91
N HIS A 66 18.31 5.39 -3.09
CA HIS A 66 18.87 6.32 -4.07
C HIS A 66 17.85 7.38 -4.51
N LEU A 67 16.61 6.96 -4.82
CA LEU A 67 15.55 7.90 -5.21
C LEU A 67 15.20 8.88 -4.10
N ASN A 68 15.09 8.42 -2.85
CA ASN A 68 14.85 9.31 -1.72
C ASN A 68 15.97 10.35 -1.58
N ASP A 69 17.24 9.90 -1.62
CA ASP A 69 18.40 10.80 -1.52
C ASP A 69 18.43 11.82 -2.69
N GLN A 70 17.97 11.46 -3.90
CA GLN A 70 17.93 12.38 -5.04
C GLN A 70 16.74 13.34 -5.01
N LEU A 71 15.57 12.90 -4.54
CA LEU A 71 14.33 13.68 -4.57
C LEU A 71 14.19 14.63 -3.37
N GLU A 72 14.92 14.41 -2.28
CA GLU A 72 14.82 15.19 -1.03
C GLU A 72 15.03 16.69 -1.25
N ASP A 73 16.05 17.07 -2.03
CA ASP A 73 16.39 18.47 -2.29
C ASP A 73 15.72 19.05 -3.55
N MET A 74 14.89 18.26 -4.24
CA MET A 74 14.23 18.69 -5.48
C MET A 74 13.02 19.57 -5.20
N HIS A 75 12.77 20.53 -6.09
CA HIS A 75 11.56 21.34 -6.02
C HIS A 75 10.32 20.45 -6.27
N PRO A 76 9.20 20.63 -5.54
CA PRO A 76 8.03 19.74 -5.63
C PRO A 76 7.48 19.52 -7.06
N ILE A 77 7.52 20.57 -7.89
CA ILE A 77 7.06 20.47 -9.28
C ILE A 77 7.92 19.51 -10.12
N ASP A 78 9.22 19.43 -9.83
CA ASP A 78 10.15 18.56 -10.56
C ASP A 78 10.04 17.12 -10.09
N ILE A 79 9.77 16.90 -8.80
CA ILE A 79 9.39 15.59 -8.26
C ILE A 79 8.13 15.08 -8.97
N LEU A 80 7.10 15.93 -9.12
CA LEU A 80 5.87 15.54 -9.82
C LEU A 80 6.11 15.23 -11.30
N ARG A 81 6.96 16.01 -11.99
CA ARG A 81 7.37 15.69 -13.37
C ARG A 81 8.07 14.34 -13.44
N PHE A 82 9.01 14.09 -12.53
CA PHE A 82 9.71 12.82 -12.44
C PHE A 82 8.73 11.65 -12.23
N CYS A 83 7.83 11.73 -11.25
CA CYS A 83 6.86 10.67 -10.97
C CYS A 83 5.98 10.35 -12.18
N ARG A 84 5.56 11.36 -12.95
CA ARG A 84 4.75 11.18 -14.17
C ARG A 84 5.48 10.45 -15.29
N VAL A 85 6.79 10.63 -15.40
CA VAL A 85 7.61 9.94 -16.40
C VAL A 85 7.93 8.53 -15.94
N MET A 86 8.25 8.37 -14.66
CA MET A 86 8.69 7.10 -14.09
C MET A 86 7.54 6.10 -13.97
N PHE A 87 6.39 6.51 -13.44
CA PHE A 87 5.31 5.59 -13.06
C PHE A 87 4.14 5.62 -14.06
N PRO A 88 3.88 4.52 -14.81
CA PRO A 88 2.65 4.38 -15.55
C PRO A 88 1.48 4.22 -14.57
N ASN A 89 0.31 4.78 -14.90
CA ASN A 89 -0.88 4.77 -14.03
C ASN A 89 -0.66 5.41 -12.66
N LEU A 90 -0.01 6.56 -12.64
CA LEU A 90 0.08 7.39 -11.45
C LEU A 90 -1.28 8.01 -11.13
N PHE A 91 -1.71 7.91 -9.87
CA PHE A 91 -2.90 8.56 -9.33
C PHE A 91 -2.52 9.46 -8.16
N GLN A 92 -3.31 10.51 -7.93
CA GLN A 92 -3.26 11.28 -6.69
C GLN A 92 -4.45 10.91 -5.82
N SER A 93 -4.18 10.35 -4.63
CA SER A 93 -5.19 10.26 -3.57
C SER A 93 -5.36 11.61 -2.88
N THR A 94 -6.59 12.02 -2.62
CA THR A 94 -6.86 13.27 -1.91
C THR A 94 -8.17 13.24 -1.14
N ALA A 95 -8.15 13.82 0.07
CA ALA A 95 -9.34 14.24 0.81
C ALA A 95 -9.62 15.75 0.62
N PHE A 96 -9.04 16.37 -0.42
CA PHE A 96 -9.15 17.80 -0.74
C PHE A 96 -8.62 18.75 0.35
N GLY A 97 -7.67 18.29 1.18
CA GLY A 97 -6.88 19.15 2.05
C GLY A 97 -5.95 20.08 1.27
N LEU A 98 -5.46 21.15 1.91
CA LEU A 98 -4.67 22.21 1.26
C LEU A 98 -3.47 21.69 0.47
N THR A 99 -2.70 20.75 1.03
CA THR A 99 -1.55 20.14 0.37
C THR A 99 -1.96 19.40 -0.90
N GLY A 100 -3.04 18.62 -0.86
CA GLY A 100 -3.60 17.92 -2.02
C GLY A 100 -4.09 18.87 -3.11
N LEU A 101 -4.70 20.00 -2.74
CA LEU A 101 -5.13 21.02 -3.69
C LEU A 101 -3.95 21.70 -4.39
N VAL A 102 -2.88 21.96 -3.65
CA VAL A 102 -1.64 22.52 -4.20
C VAL A 102 -0.98 21.53 -5.17
N THR A 103 -0.93 20.23 -4.82
CA THR A 103 -0.45 19.18 -5.73
C THR A 103 -1.28 19.09 -7.00
N LEU A 104 -2.62 19.15 -6.88
CA LEU A 104 -3.53 19.14 -8.04
C LEU A 104 -3.28 20.33 -8.98
N ASP A 105 -3.11 21.53 -8.42
CA ASP A 105 -2.81 22.73 -9.22
C ASP A 105 -1.45 22.61 -9.94
N MET A 106 -0.42 22.09 -9.27
CA MET A 106 0.87 21.81 -9.90
C MET A 106 0.76 20.78 -11.02
N LEU A 107 0.06 19.66 -10.79
CA LEU A 107 -0.16 18.63 -11.82
C LEU A 107 -0.95 19.17 -13.01
N SER A 108 -1.95 20.04 -12.77
CA SER A 108 -2.70 20.70 -13.84
C SER A 108 -1.82 21.62 -14.69
N LYS A 109 -0.88 22.34 -14.08
CA LYS A 109 0.10 23.16 -14.80
C LYS A 109 1.05 22.30 -15.62
N ILE A 110 1.59 21.22 -15.05
CA ILE A 110 2.46 20.26 -15.76
C ILE A 110 1.71 19.63 -16.95
N GLN A 111 0.43 19.27 -16.82
CA GLN A 111 -0.37 18.72 -17.92
C GLN A 111 -0.47 19.70 -19.11
N LYS A 112 -0.52 21.01 -18.84
CA LYS A 112 -0.58 22.03 -19.91
C LYS A 112 0.73 22.13 -20.69
N GLU A 113 1.87 21.81 -20.06
CA GLU A 113 3.19 21.79 -20.71
C GLU A 113 3.29 20.65 -21.73
N ASN A 114 2.66 19.50 -21.45
CA ASN A 114 2.59 18.36 -22.37
C ASN A 114 1.19 17.73 -22.40
N PRO A 115 0.26 18.28 -23.21
CA PRO A 115 -1.12 17.81 -23.27
C PRO A 115 -1.29 16.37 -23.77
N ALA A 116 -0.28 15.83 -24.48
CA ALA A 116 -0.31 14.47 -25.01
C ALA A 116 0.06 13.41 -23.95
N ALA A 117 0.66 13.82 -22.84
CA ALA A 117 0.97 12.91 -21.74
C ALA A 117 -0.31 12.47 -21.02
N ALA A 118 -0.32 11.22 -20.53
CA ALA A 118 -1.40 10.70 -19.70
C ALA A 118 -1.62 11.61 -18.48
N ASN A 119 -2.90 11.92 -18.21
CA ASN A 119 -3.27 12.74 -17.07
C ASN A 119 -3.16 11.94 -15.76
N VAL A 120 -2.93 12.64 -14.65
CA VAL A 120 -2.95 12.02 -13.31
C VAL A 120 -4.35 12.17 -12.77
N ASP A 121 -5.04 11.06 -12.64
CA ASP A 121 -6.42 11.01 -12.12
C ASP A 121 -6.44 11.15 -10.59
N LEU A 122 -7.55 11.66 -10.06
CA LEU A 122 -7.78 11.81 -8.63
C LEU A 122 -8.54 10.62 -8.06
N ILE A 123 -8.16 10.19 -6.85
CA ILE A 123 -8.91 9.24 -6.04
C ILE A 123 -9.40 9.96 -4.79
N PHE A 124 -10.72 9.91 -4.55
CA PHE A 124 -11.36 10.37 -3.33
C PHE A 124 -12.08 9.21 -2.65
N LEU A 125 -11.78 9.03 -1.37
CA LEU A 125 -12.46 8.06 -0.52
C LEU A 125 -13.57 8.80 0.25
N ASP A 126 -14.81 8.58 -0.18
CA ASP A 126 -15.99 9.12 0.47
C ASP A 126 -16.43 8.19 1.59
N THR A 127 -16.06 8.56 2.82
CA THR A 127 -16.37 7.79 4.03
C THR A 127 -17.84 7.88 4.42
N LEU A 128 -18.66 8.67 3.72
CA LEU A 128 -20.05 8.99 4.05
C LEU A 128 -20.21 9.85 5.33
N TYR A 129 -19.09 10.27 5.94
CA TYR A 129 -19.04 11.15 7.11
C TYR A 129 -18.25 12.44 6.85
N HIS A 130 -17.94 12.75 5.59
CA HIS A 130 -17.31 14.02 5.24
C HIS A 130 -18.25 15.20 5.52
N PHE A 131 -17.66 16.34 5.83
CA PHE A 131 -18.40 17.59 5.94
C PHE A 131 -19.07 17.93 4.60
N SER A 132 -20.25 18.55 4.67
CA SER A 132 -20.99 19.00 3.48
C SER A 132 -20.15 19.96 2.62
N GLU A 133 -19.30 20.75 3.26
CA GLU A 133 -18.35 21.68 2.68
C GLU A 133 -17.27 20.97 1.86
N THR A 134 -16.88 19.75 2.24
CA THR A 134 -15.95 18.92 1.47
C THR A 134 -16.60 18.52 0.15
N HIS A 135 -17.85 18.06 0.16
CA HIS A 135 -18.58 17.72 -1.07
C HIS A 135 -18.76 18.95 -1.98
N ALA A 136 -19.14 20.10 -1.41
CA ALA A 136 -19.21 21.35 -2.16
C ALA A 136 -17.85 21.80 -2.73
N LEU A 137 -16.74 21.48 -2.05
CA LEU A 137 -15.40 21.70 -2.57
C LEU A 137 -15.08 20.72 -3.72
N VAL A 138 -15.45 19.45 -3.61
CA VAL A 138 -15.29 18.46 -4.69
C VAL A 138 -15.94 18.96 -5.98
N ASP A 139 -17.19 19.42 -5.89
CA ASP A 139 -17.94 19.95 -7.04
C ASP A 139 -17.22 21.15 -7.69
N ARG A 140 -16.73 22.09 -6.88
CA ARG A 140 -15.96 23.24 -7.36
C ARG A 140 -14.65 22.82 -8.03
N ILE A 141 -13.98 21.80 -7.51
CA ILE A 141 -12.73 21.28 -8.06
C ILE A 141 -12.96 20.59 -9.41
N GLN A 142 -14.02 19.80 -9.55
CA GLN A 142 -14.39 19.21 -10.84
C GLN A 142 -14.69 20.27 -11.90
N GLN A 143 -15.37 21.35 -11.52
CA GLN A 143 -15.63 22.49 -12.41
C GLN A 143 -14.34 23.24 -12.78
N ARG A 144 -13.42 23.42 -11.82
CA ARG A 144 -12.15 24.13 -12.00
C ARG A 144 -11.16 23.35 -12.87
N TYR A 145 -11.15 22.02 -12.75
CA TYR A 145 -10.21 21.12 -13.43
C TYR A 145 -10.97 20.03 -14.21
N PRO A 146 -11.75 20.39 -15.25
CA PRO A 146 -12.67 19.48 -15.92
C PRO A 146 -11.99 18.32 -16.66
N ASN A 147 -10.70 18.43 -16.93
CA ASN A 147 -9.92 17.40 -17.63
C ASN A 147 -9.34 16.35 -16.68
N VAL A 148 -9.45 16.54 -15.36
CA VAL A 148 -8.95 15.61 -14.34
C VAL A 148 -10.09 14.71 -13.90
N LYS A 149 -9.99 13.41 -14.18
CA LYS A 149 -11.01 12.45 -13.79
C LYS A 149 -10.93 12.19 -12.29
N LEU A 150 -12.07 12.30 -11.60
CA LEU A 150 -12.21 11.95 -10.20
C LEU A 150 -12.86 10.58 -10.07
N HIS A 151 -12.17 9.66 -9.40
CA HIS A 151 -12.70 8.37 -8.98
C HIS A 151 -13.13 8.49 -7.52
N VAL A 152 -14.41 8.26 -7.25
CA VAL A 152 -14.97 8.29 -5.89
C VAL A 152 -15.24 6.86 -5.45
N PHE A 153 -14.64 6.45 -4.35
CA PHE A 153 -14.88 5.14 -3.74
C PHE A 153 -15.57 5.31 -2.39
N LYS A 154 -16.50 4.41 -2.11
CA LYS A 154 -17.32 4.38 -0.89
C LYS A 154 -17.20 3.01 -0.22
N PRO A 155 -17.58 2.88 1.06
CA PRO A 155 -17.72 1.59 1.70
C PRO A 155 -18.61 0.64 0.89
N PHE A 156 -18.22 -0.64 0.83
CA PHE A 156 -18.85 -1.61 -0.05
C PHE A 156 -20.35 -1.79 0.26
N GLY A 157 -21.18 -1.72 -0.77
CA GLY A 157 -22.62 -2.02 -0.67
C GLY A 157 -23.48 -0.93 -0.01
N VAL A 158 -22.92 0.25 0.28
CA VAL A 158 -23.66 1.37 0.87
C VAL A 158 -23.30 2.71 0.21
N ASP A 159 -24.30 3.57 0.05
CA ASP A 159 -24.15 4.86 -0.64
C ASP A 159 -24.39 6.07 0.26
N THR A 160 -24.96 5.85 1.45
CA THR A 160 -25.38 6.90 2.38
C THR A 160 -25.02 6.53 3.82
N THR A 161 -24.83 7.54 4.67
CA THR A 161 -24.56 7.36 6.09
C THR A 161 -25.63 6.50 6.77
N ALA A 162 -26.91 6.72 6.44
CA ALA A 162 -28.01 5.93 7.00
C ALA A 162 -27.94 4.43 6.63
N GLN A 163 -27.53 4.10 5.41
CA GLN A 163 -27.32 2.71 5.01
C GLN A 163 -26.09 2.10 5.70
N PHE A 164 -25.02 2.88 5.84
CA PHE A 164 -23.82 2.48 6.57
C PHE A 164 -24.15 2.17 8.04
N GLU A 165 -24.85 3.07 8.73
CA GLU A 165 -25.26 2.88 10.13
C GLU A 165 -26.26 1.72 10.29
N ALA A 166 -27.13 1.48 9.31
CA ALA A 166 -28.03 0.32 9.33
C ALA A 166 -27.29 -1.01 9.17
N MET A 167 -26.17 -1.03 8.44
CA MET A 167 -25.38 -2.24 8.19
C MET A 167 -24.37 -2.51 9.31
N TYR A 168 -23.67 -1.48 9.77
CA TYR A 168 -22.53 -1.61 10.69
C TYR A 168 -22.78 -1.07 12.10
N GLY A 169 -23.91 -0.39 12.32
CA GLY A 169 -24.22 0.27 13.59
C GLY A 169 -23.86 1.75 13.59
N ALA A 170 -24.62 2.53 14.37
CA ALA A 170 -24.37 3.96 14.53
C ALA A 170 -23.08 4.22 15.33
N ARG A 171 -22.31 5.22 14.89
CA ARG A 171 -21.05 5.62 15.54
C ARG A 171 -20.03 4.49 15.65
N LEU A 172 -19.88 3.69 14.59
CA LEU A 172 -18.90 2.59 14.53
C LEU A 172 -17.49 3.04 14.93
N TYR A 173 -17.11 4.25 14.56
CA TYR A 173 -15.83 4.89 14.90
C TYR A 173 -15.60 5.07 16.42
N GLU A 174 -16.63 5.02 17.26
CA GLU A 174 -16.51 5.02 18.73
C GLU A 174 -16.47 3.61 19.33
N THR A 175 -17.05 2.63 18.65
CA THR A 175 -17.30 1.30 19.21
C THR A 175 -16.28 0.26 18.78
N GLU A 176 -15.80 0.33 17.54
CA GLU A 176 -14.94 -0.69 16.93
C GLU A 176 -13.88 -0.01 16.04
N ALA A 177 -12.89 0.61 16.68
CA ALA A 177 -11.84 1.36 15.99
C ALA A 177 -11.06 0.49 14.98
N GLU A 178 -10.79 -0.78 15.30
CA GLU A 178 -10.08 -1.71 14.41
C GLU A 178 -10.83 -1.98 13.10
N MET A 179 -12.16 -1.93 13.10
CA MET A 179 -12.96 -2.16 11.88
C MET A 179 -13.13 -0.87 11.06
N TYR A 180 -13.00 0.30 11.68
CA TYR A 180 -13.17 1.60 11.03
C TYR A 180 -11.88 2.13 10.41
N ASP A 181 -10.73 1.87 11.03
CA ASP A 181 -9.42 2.43 10.62
C ASP A 181 -8.58 1.48 9.74
N TRP A 182 -9.10 0.31 9.33
CA TRP A 182 -8.37 -0.70 8.55
C TRP A 182 -8.70 -0.70 7.05
#